data_AF-A0A966JAP5-F1
#
_entry.id   AF-A0A966JAP5-F1
#
_cell.length_a   1.000
_cell.length_b   1.000
_cell.length_c   1.000
_cell.angle_alpha   90.00
_cell.angle_beta   90.00
_cell.angle_gamma   90.00
#
_symmetry.space_group_name_H-M   'P 1'
#
loop_
_entity.id
_entity.type
_entity.pdbx_description
1 polymer ?
#
loop_
_entity_poly.entity_id
_entity_poly.type
_entity_poly.pdbx_seq_one_letter_code
_entity_poly.pdbx_strand_id
1 'polypeptide(L)'
;MSSIEQVDLNIEGMTCSSCVATVERSLNKVPGAKATVNLATETAHILVPQGTATKALIDAVKAAGYSAKLRTDESESFSNTRRLGLRVFLSLLLTIPVIVLSMWHSLHFKLDDYLLDVIADLGLPAPL
;
A
#
# COMPACT_ATOMS: atom_id res chain seq x y z
N MET A 1 28.97 -6.30 -21.22
CA MET A 1 27.95 -5.76 -20.29
C MET A 1 27.30 -6.93 -19.58
N SER A 2 27.59 -7.15 -18.30
CA SER A 2 26.87 -8.16 -17.51
C SER A 2 25.48 -7.62 -17.21
N SER A 3 24.46 -8.20 -17.83
CA SER A 3 23.07 -7.92 -17.47
C SER A 3 22.81 -8.48 -16.07
N ILE A 4 22.31 -7.65 -15.18
CA ILE A 4 21.93 -8.03 -13.80
C ILE A 4 20.43 -8.28 -13.81
N GLU A 5 20.02 -9.39 -13.22
CA GLU A 5 18.63 -9.80 -13.05
C GLU A 5 18.25 -9.68 -11.57
N GLN A 6 17.04 -9.18 -11.32
CA GLN A 6 16.47 -9.14 -9.97
C GLN A 6 15.59 -10.38 -9.77
N VAL A 7 15.84 -11.08 -8.66
CA VAL A 7 15.08 -12.25 -8.24
C VAL A 7 14.62 -12.01 -6.81
N ASP A 8 13.31 -12.12 -6.60
CA ASP A 8 12.70 -11.96 -5.30
C ASP A 8 12.27 -13.33 -4.74
N LEU A 9 12.58 -13.59 -3.48
CA LEU A 9 12.24 -14.84 -2.79
C LEU A 9 11.40 -14.53 -1.54
N ASN A 10 10.38 -15.35 -1.29
CA ASN A 10 9.66 -15.37 -0.03
C ASN A 10 10.30 -16.42 0.89
N ILE A 11 10.67 -16.05 2.11
CA ILE A 11 11.39 -16.91 3.06
C ILE A 11 10.51 -17.19 4.27
N GLU A 12 10.26 -18.46 4.54
CA GLU A 12 9.45 -18.91 5.67
C GLU A 12 10.34 -19.28 6.87
N GLY A 13 9.88 -18.95 8.09
CA GLY A 13 10.52 -19.36 9.34
C GLY A 13 11.52 -18.36 9.95
N MET A 14 11.66 -17.16 9.39
CA MET A 14 12.45 -16.09 10.01
C MET A 14 11.66 -15.40 11.12
N THR A 15 12.15 -15.44 12.36
CA THR A 15 11.44 -14.86 13.51
C THR A 15 12.28 -13.82 14.28
N CYS A 16 13.54 -13.62 13.90
CA CYS A 16 14.46 -12.72 14.58
C CYS A 16 15.42 -12.04 13.61
N SER A 17 15.98 -10.90 14.00
CA SER A 17 16.99 -10.16 13.23
C SER A 17 18.27 -10.97 12.97
N SER A 18 18.61 -11.90 13.87
CA SER A 18 19.75 -12.81 13.67
C SER A 18 19.51 -13.83 12.55
N CYS A 19 18.25 -14.26 12.35
CA CYS A 19 17.85 -15.14 11.24
C CYS A 19 18.05 -14.42 9.90
N VAL A 20 17.64 -13.16 9.82
CA VAL A 20 17.82 -12.29 8.64
C VAL A 20 19.28 -12.24 8.23
N ALA A 21 20.17 -11.89 9.16
CA ALA A 21 21.60 -11.79 8.89
C ALA A 21 22.22 -13.12 8.43
N THR A 22 21.69 -14.25 8.91
CA THR A 22 22.16 -15.58 8.51
C THR A 22 21.76 -15.91 7.08
N VAL A 23 20.51 -15.64 6.70
CA VAL A 23 20.01 -15.87 5.34
C VAL A 23 20.63 -14.89 4.34
N GLU A 24 20.77 -13.62 4.72
CA GLU A 24 21.44 -12.62 3.88
C GLU A 24 22.90 -13.00 3.60
N ARG A 25 23.62 -13.49 4.61
CA ARG A 25 24.98 -14.02 4.44
C ARG A 25 25.02 -15.26 3.56
N SER A 26 24.05 -16.17 3.65
CA SER A 26 24.05 -17.37 2.80
C SER A 26 23.78 -17.04 1.34
N LEU A 27 22.86 -16.11 1.07
CA LEU A 27 22.56 -15.64 -0.28
C LEU A 27 23.72 -14.84 -0.90
N ASN A 28 24.41 -14.00 -0.11
CA ASN A 28 25.58 -13.24 -0.58
C ASN A 28 26.83 -14.11 -0.82
N LYS A 29 26.82 -15.41 -0.45
CA LYS A 29 27.88 -16.35 -0.85
C LYS A 29 27.75 -16.83 -2.30
N VAL A 30 26.57 -16.64 -2.92
CA VAL A 30 26.37 -17.01 -4.31
C VAL A 30 27.19 -16.05 -5.20
N PRO A 31 27.96 -16.56 -6.18
CA PRO A 31 28.87 -15.74 -6.97
C PRO A 31 28.15 -14.58 -7.69
N GLY A 32 28.54 -13.35 -7.36
CA GLY A 32 27.97 -12.14 -7.96
C GLY A 32 26.59 -11.75 -7.43
N ALA A 33 26.04 -12.47 -6.45
CA ALA A 33 24.78 -12.11 -5.82
C ALA A 33 24.95 -10.94 -4.84
N LYS A 34 24.02 -9.99 -4.88
CA LYS A 34 23.81 -9.00 -3.83
C LYS A 34 22.40 -9.20 -3.30
N ALA A 35 22.29 -9.73 -2.08
CA ALA A 35 21.02 -10.01 -1.43
C ALA A 35 20.78 -9.04 -0.27
N THR A 36 19.53 -8.61 -0.12
CA THR A 36 19.01 -7.85 1.00
C THR A 36 17.73 -8.50 1.47
N VAL A 37 17.57 -8.68 2.78
CA VAL A 37 16.44 -9.42 3.36
C VAL A 37 15.66 -8.50 4.30
N ASN A 38 14.34 -8.58 4.23
CA ASN A 38 13.43 -7.84 5.09
C ASN A 38 12.61 -8.81 5.96
N LEU A 39 12.74 -8.68 7.28
CA LEU A 39 12.00 -9.50 8.23
C LEU A 39 10.50 -9.18 8.25
N ALA A 40 10.13 -7.91 8.11
CA ALA A 40 8.74 -7.47 8.24
C ALA A 40 7.86 -8.00 7.10
N THR A 41 8.44 -8.17 5.91
CA THR A 41 7.77 -8.68 4.72
C THR A 41 8.10 -10.13 4.43
N GLU A 42 9.01 -10.75 5.20
CA GLU A 42 9.53 -12.11 4.95
C GLU A 42 10.08 -12.29 3.52
N THR A 43 10.61 -11.23 2.93
CA THR A 43 11.12 -11.22 1.55
C THR A 43 12.64 -11.01 1.48
N ALA A 44 13.27 -11.66 0.51
CA ALA A 44 14.63 -11.36 0.08
C ALA A 44 14.63 -10.83 -1.34
N HIS A 45 15.33 -9.72 -1.53
CA HIS A 45 15.60 -9.10 -2.82
C HIS A 45 17.04 -9.41 -3.22
N ILE A 46 17.22 -10.09 -4.36
CA ILE A 46 18.55 -10.54 -4.81
C ILE A 46 18.83 -10.03 -6.22
N LEU A 47 19.96 -9.35 -6.38
CA LEU A 47 20.52 -8.96 -7.67
C LEU A 47 21.61 -9.96 -8.06
N VAL A 48 21.45 -10.64 -9.19
CA VAL A 48 22.38 -11.67 -9.69
C VAL A 48 22.73 -11.44 -11.14
N PRO A 49 23.90 -11.90 -11.62
CA PRO A 49 24.18 -11.93 -13.05
C PRO A 49 23.14 -12.80 -13.79
N GLN A 50 22.75 -12.37 -15.00
CA GLN A 50 21.84 -13.16 -15.84
C GLN A 50 22.37 -14.59 -16.06
N GLY A 51 21.46 -15.56 -15.98
CA GLY A 51 21.78 -16.99 -16.08
C GLY A 51 22.10 -17.66 -14.74
N THR A 52 22.07 -16.92 -13.62
CA THR A 52 22.12 -17.52 -12.28
C THR A 52 20.84 -18.33 -12.04
N ALA A 53 20.98 -19.63 -11.79
CA ALA A 53 19.84 -20.49 -11.56
C ALA A 53 19.13 -20.10 -10.25
N THR A 54 17.85 -19.72 -10.32
CA THR A 54 16.99 -19.46 -9.14
C THR A 54 17.05 -20.59 -8.11
N LYS A 55 17.17 -21.84 -8.59
CA LYS A 55 17.33 -23.03 -7.75
C LYS A 55 18.54 -22.92 -6.81
N ALA A 56 19.66 -22.35 -7.25
CA ALA A 56 20.85 -22.17 -6.43
C ALA A 56 20.61 -21.18 -5.28
N LEU A 57 19.79 -20.14 -5.50
CA LEU A 57 19.39 -19.20 -4.45
C LEU A 57 18.50 -19.89 -3.41
N ILE A 58 17.52 -20.68 -3.85
CA ILE A 58 16.63 -21.45 -2.96
C ILE A 58 17.44 -22.47 -2.15
N ASP A 59 18.37 -23.18 -2.78
CA ASP A 59 19.23 -24.16 -2.11
C ASP A 59 20.16 -23.50 -1.09
N ALA A 60 20.64 -22.27 -1.35
CA ALA A 60 21.42 -21.48 -0.39
C ALA A 60 20.60 -21.08 0.86
N VAL A 61 19.30 -20.79 0.70
CA VAL A 61 18.40 -20.52 1.83
C VAL A 61 18.11 -21.81 2.61
N LYS A 62 17.88 -22.93 1.91
CA LYS A 62 17.70 -24.25 2.53
C LYS A 62 18.92 -24.70 3.32
N ALA A 63 20.13 -24.46 2.81
CA ALA A 63 21.37 -24.74 3.51
C ALA A 63 21.52 -23.91 4.80
N ALA A 64 20.87 -22.75 4.89
CA ALA A 64 20.80 -21.96 6.12
C ALA A 64 19.70 -22.44 7.10
N GLY A 65 18.91 -23.45 6.73
CA GLY A 65 17.85 -24.03 7.56
C GLY A 65 16.47 -23.41 7.36
N TYR A 66 16.26 -22.65 6.27
CA TYR A 66 15.00 -21.97 5.99
C TYR A 66 14.37 -22.43 4.68
N SER A 67 13.06 -22.26 4.55
CA SER A 67 12.34 -22.56 3.32
C SER A 67 12.20 -21.30 2.48
N ALA A 68 12.50 -21.36 1.19
CA ALA A 68 12.29 -20.25 0.26
C ALA A 68 11.48 -20.68 -0.95
N LYS A 69 10.63 -19.77 -1.43
CA LYS A 69 9.86 -19.90 -2.67
C LYS A 69 10.16 -18.70 -3.57
N LEU A 70 10.18 -18.92 -4.88
CA LEU A 70 10.27 -17.82 -5.82
C LEU A 70 9.04 -16.94 -5.64
N ARG A 71 9.28 -15.66 -5.37
CA ARG A 71 8.23 -14.66 -5.38
C ARG A 71 8.02 -14.28 -6.84
N THR A 72 7.07 -14.94 -7.47
CA THR A 72 6.58 -14.48 -8.76
C THR A 72 5.79 -13.22 -8.47
N ASP A 73 6.40 -12.04 -8.62
CA ASP A 73 5.65 -10.79 -8.71
C ASP A 73 4.93 -10.74 -10.07
N GLU A 74 3.99 -11.68 -10.25
CA GLU A 74 2.90 -11.52 -11.19
C GLU A 74 2.04 -10.37 -10.67
N SER A 75 2.30 -9.17 -11.19
CA SER A 75 1.29 -8.12 -11.38
C SER A 75 0.79 -7.25 -10.20
N GLU A 76 1.56 -7.09 -9.11
CA GLU A 76 1.16 -6.15 -8.02
C GLU A 76 1.80 -4.74 -8.16
N SER A 77 1.90 -4.19 -9.38
CA SER A 77 2.35 -2.78 -9.53
C SER A 77 1.57 -1.92 -10.54
N PHE A 78 0.77 -2.49 -11.45
CA PHE A 78 0.01 -1.66 -12.42
C PHE A 78 -1.47 -2.04 -12.62
N SER A 79 -2.01 -3.07 -11.95
CA SER A 79 -3.45 -3.36 -11.97
C SER A 79 -4.24 -2.53 -10.95
N ASN A 80 -3.60 -2.11 -9.84
CA ASN A 80 -4.28 -1.37 -8.79
C ASN A 80 -4.58 0.10 -9.17
N THR A 81 -4.10 0.61 -10.30
CA THR A 81 -4.43 1.96 -10.79
C THR A 81 -5.92 2.13 -11.11
N ARG A 82 -6.62 1.06 -11.53
CA ARG A 82 -8.07 1.13 -11.77
C ARG A 82 -8.88 1.16 -10.46
N ARG A 83 -8.40 0.49 -9.41
CA ARG A 83 -9.00 0.54 -8.05
C ARG A 83 -8.64 1.81 -7.29
N LEU A 84 -7.49 2.45 -7.57
CA LEU A 84 -7.18 3.79 -7.07
C LEU A 84 -8.17 4.82 -7.64
N GLY A 85 -8.41 4.79 -8.96
CA GLY A 85 -9.41 5.65 -9.60
C GLY A 85 -10.83 5.43 -9.05
N LEU A 86 -11.23 4.17 -8.85
CA LEU A 86 -12.56 3.86 -8.30
C LEU A 86 -12.73 4.35 -6.86
N ARG A 87 -11.72 4.27 -5.98
CA ARG A 87 -11.79 4.80 -4.61
C ARG A 87 -11.93 6.32 -4.59
N VAL A 88 -11.21 7.02 -5.48
CA VAL A 88 -11.35 8.47 -5.65
C VAL A 88 -12.74 8.83 -6.20
N PHE A 89 -13.25 8.05 -7.15
CA PHE A 89 -14.58 8.25 -7.69
C PHE A 89 -15.68 7.96 -6.65
N LEU A 90 -15.54 6.89 -5.85
CA LEU A 90 -16.49 6.53 -4.80
C LEU A 90 -16.57 7.60 -3.70
N SER A 91 -15.42 8.17 -3.31
CA SER A 91 -15.35 9.26 -2.32
C SER A 91 -15.95 10.57 -2.87
N LEU A 92 -15.65 10.93 -4.12
CA LEU A 92 -16.26 12.08 -4.78
C LEU A 92 -17.78 11.92 -4.90
N LEU A 93 -18.26 10.73 -5.29
CA LEU A 93 -19.68 10.41 -5.42
C LEU A 93 -20.41 10.49 -4.08
N LEU A 94 -19.75 10.16 -2.96
CA LEU A 94 -20.34 10.29 -1.62
C LEU A 94 -20.37 11.75 -1.11
N THR A 95 -19.48 12.60 -1.62
CA THR A 95 -19.34 14.00 -1.19
C THR A 95 -20.29 14.93 -1.95
N ILE A 96 -20.60 14.61 -3.22
CA ILE A 96 -21.52 15.40 -4.06
C ILE A 96 -22.90 15.63 -3.40
N PRO A 97 -23.58 14.64 -2.80
CA PRO A 97 -24.88 14.85 -2.16
C PRO A 97 -24.81 15.85 -1.00
N VAL A 98 -23.73 15.82 -0.21
CA VAL A 98 -23.54 16.76 0.90
C VAL A 98 -23.34 18.18 0.38
N ILE A 99 -22.54 18.37 -0.67
CA ILE A 99 -22.34 19.67 -1.31
C ILE A 99 -23.65 20.18 -1.93
N VAL A 100 -24.40 19.32 -2.63
CA VAL A 100 -25.68 19.68 -3.24
C VAL A 100 -26.72 20.04 -2.18
N LEU A 101 -26.80 19.30 -1.07
CA LEU A 101 -27.66 19.65 0.07
C LEU A 101 -27.24 20.99 0.68
N SER A 102 -25.93 21.23 0.85
CA SER A 102 -25.41 22.50 1.37
C SER A 102 -25.63 23.67 0.42
N MET A 103 -25.67 23.43 -0.90
CA MET A 103 -25.94 24.45 -1.93
C MET A 103 -27.43 24.57 -2.29
N TRP A 104 -28.32 23.80 -1.64
CA TRP A 104 -29.77 23.93 -1.81
C TRP A 104 -30.28 25.17 -1.06
N HIS A 105 -29.86 26.32 -1.60
CA HIS A 105 -30.07 27.69 -1.14
C HIS A 105 -31.55 28.06 -0.94
N SER A 106 -32.48 27.33 -1.58
CA SER A 106 -33.91 27.56 -1.43
C SER A 106 -34.50 27.13 -0.07
N LEU A 107 -33.77 26.33 0.73
CA LEU A 107 -34.24 25.95 2.07
C LEU A 107 -33.83 26.95 3.15
N HIS A 108 -32.66 27.60 3.00
CA HIS A 108 -32.18 28.61 3.95
C HIS A 108 -33.07 29.84 3.98
N PHE A 109 -33.46 30.39 2.82
CA PHE A 109 -34.29 31.59 2.77
C PHE A 109 -35.63 31.45 3.51
N LYS A 110 -36.32 30.31 3.36
CA LYS A 110 -37.58 30.07 4.08
C LYS A 110 -37.40 29.83 5.57
N LEU A 111 -36.25 29.27 5.97
CA LEU A 111 -35.93 29.03 7.37
C LEU A 111 -35.57 30.34 8.08
N ASP A 112 -34.86 31.23 7.39
CA ASP A 112 -34.52 32.56 7.89
C ASP A 112 -35.78 33.42 8.06
N ASP A 113 -36.68 33.45 7.08
CA ASP A 113 -37.96 34.17 7.20
C ASP A 113 -38.84 33.62 8.34
N TYR A 114 -38.93 32.29 8.47
CA TYR A 114 -39.72 31.66 9.56
C TYR A 114 -39.12 31.92 10.95
N LEU A 115 -37.78 31.88 11.09
CA LEU A 115 -37.13 32.20 12.35
C LEU A 115 -37.29 33.67 12.73
N LEU A 116 -37.24 34.59 11.77
CA LEU A 116 -37.44 36.01 12.03
C LEU A 116 -38.88 36.31 12.49
N ASP A 117 -39.89 35.68 11.89
CA ASP A 117 -41.28 35.80 12.35
C ASP A 117 -41.47 35.26 13.77
N VAL A 118 -40.89 34.11 14.10
CA VAL A 118 -40.97 33.53 15.46
C VAL A 118 -40.24 34.39 16.50
N ILE A 119 -39.07 34.95 16.16
CA ILE A 119 -38.31 35.86 17.04
C ILE A 119 -39.12 37.15 17.30
N ALA A 120 -39.79 37.67 16.27
CA ALA A 120 -40.66 38.85 16.40
C ALA A 120 -41.87 38.58 17.32
N ASP A 121 -42.49 37.40 17.20
CA ASP A 121 -43.63 37.00 18.03
C ASP A 121 -43.23 36.75 19.50
N LEU A 122 -41.94 36.42 19.74
CA LEU A 122 -41.33 36.30 21.07
C LEU A 122 -40.83 37.65 21.64
N GLY A 123 -40.94 38.75 20.90
CA GLY A 123 -40.58 40.10 21.36
C GLY A 123 -39.08 40.36 21.52
N LEU A 124 -38.23 39.55 20.87
CA LEU A 124 -36.78 39.70 20.91
C LEU A 124 -36.31 40.65 19.79
N PRO A 125 -35.38 41.58 20.06
CA PRO A 125 -34.85 42.48 19.03
C PRO A 125 -34.07 41.68 17.99
N ALA A 126 -34.28 41.99 16.71
CA ALA A 126 -33.55 41.35 15.61
C ALA A 126 -32.03 41.57 15.74
N PRO A 127 -31.20 40.57 15.39
CA PRO A 127 -29.76 40.77 15.31
C PRO A 127 -29.46 41.76 14.15
N LEU A 128 -28.70 42.81 14.47
CA LEU A 128 -28.19 43.83 13.53
C LEU A 128 -27.40 43.22 12.37
#